data_AF-A0A7V9AJX7-F1
#
_entry.id   AF-A0A7V9AJX7-F1
#
_cell.length_a   1.000
_cell.length_b   1.000
_cell.length_c   1.000
_cell.angle_alpha   90.00
_cell.angle_beta   90.00
_cell.angle_gamma   90.00
#
_symmetry.space_group_name_H-M   'P 1'
#
loop_
_entity.id
_entity.type
_entity.pdbx_description
1 polymer ?
#
loop_
_entity_poly.entity_id
_entity_poly.type
_entity_poly.pdbx_seq_one_letter_code
_entity_poly.pdbx_strand_id
1 'polypeptide(L)' 'MATERITIEVDAEAARAYRAASAEERRKIQALVSLRIKDLTAVDSPLQEIMSQISRKAQERGLTPEILASLLEE' A
#
# COMPACT_ATOMS: atom_id res chain seq x y z
N MET A 1 -13.76 -11.15 -2.33
CA MET A 1 -12.90 -10.29 -1.47
C MET A 1 -13.79 -9.54 -0.51
N ALA A 2 -13.38 -9.36 0.74
CA ALA A 2 -14.13 -8.55 1.69
C ALA A 2 -14.11 -7.08 1.26
N THR A 3 -15.24 -6.38 1.43
CA THR A 3 -15.34 -4.94 1.23
C THR A 3 -15.61 -4.26 2.56
N GLU A 4 -14.95 -3.13 2.79
CA GLU A 4 -15.13 -2.31 3.99
C GLU A 4 -15.63 -0.92 3.59
N ARG A 5 -16.41 -0.28 4.48
CA ARG A 5 -16.95 1.06 4.24
C ARG A 5 -16.05 2.10 4.90
N ILE A 6 -15.67 3.09 4.12
CA ILE A 6 -14.98 4.30 4.60
C ILE A 6 -15.82 5.52 4.24
N THR A 7 -15.69 6.59 5.01
CA THR A 7 -16.28 7.90 4.71
C THR A 7 -15.15 8.82 4.26
N ILE A 8 -15.33 9.43 3.08
CA ILE A 8 -14.37 10.38 2.50
C ILE A 8 -15.10 11.67 2.14
N GLU A 9 -14.44 12.79 2.32
CA GLU A 9 -14.92 14.08 1.82
C GLU A 9 -14.57 14.21 0.34
N VAL A 10 -15.55 14.63 -0.45
CA VAL A 10 -15.42 14.90 -1.89
C VAL A 10 -16.14 16.20 -2.20
N ASP A 11 -15.90 16.77 -3.38
CA ASP A 11 -16.65 17.95 -3.81
C ASP A 11 -18.16 17.67 -3.89
N ALA A 12 -18.96 18.72 -3.65
CA ALA A 12 -20.40 18.59 -3.54
C ALA A 12 -21.06 18.09 -4.85
N GLU A 13 -20.44 18.35 -6.00
CA GLU A 13 -20.93 17.91 -7.30
C GLU A 13 -20.69 16.42 -7.51
N ALA A 14 -19.48 15.92 -7.26
CA ALA A 14 -19.19 14.49 -7.30
C ALA A 14 -20.08 13.70 -6.33
N ALA A 15 -20.33 14.25 -5.13
CA ALA A 15 -21.25 13.63 -4.18
C ALA A 15 -22.67 13.51 -4.74
N ARG A 16 -23.18 14.55 -5.42
CA ARG A 16 -24.49 14.51 -6.09
C ARG A 16 -24.50 13.52 -7.26
N ALA A 17 -23.47 13.54 -8.11
CA ALA A 17 -23.35 12.65 -9.25
C ALA A 17 -23.30 11.17 -8.82
N TYR A 18 -22.49 10.83 -7.81
CA TYR A 18 -22.41 9.47 -7.26
C TYR A 18 -23.74 9.00 -6.68
N ARG A 19 -24.48 9.89 -6.00
CA ARG A 19 -25.83 9.61 -5.49
C ARG A 19 -26.87 9.47 -6.60
N ALA A 20 -26.71 10.13 -7.74
CA ALA A 20 -27.60 9.96 -8.88
C ALA A 20 -27.28 8.70 -9.73
N ALA A 21 -26.05 8.21 -9.67
CA ALA A 21 -25.58 7.07 -10.45
C ALA A 21 -26.30 5.75 -10.11
N SER A 22 -26.45 4.89 -11.11
CA SER A 22 -27.00 3.54 -10.99
C SER A 22 -26.13 2.64 -10.10
N ALA A 23 -26.70 1.51 -9.66
CA ALA A 23 -25.96 0.53 -8.86
C ALA A 23 -24.75 -0.07 -9.61
N GLU A 24 -24.80 -0.14 -10.94
CA GLU A 24 -23.66 -0.58 -11.75
C GLU A 24 -22.56 0.47 -11.80
N GLU A 25 -22.91 1.73 -12.07
CA GLU A 25 -21.97 2.85 -12.11
C GLU A 25 -21.29 3.06 -10.75
N ARG A 26 -22.06 3.01 -9.66
CA ARG A 26 -21.50 3.11 -8.29
C ARG A 26 -20.49 2.01 -8.00
N ARG A 27 -20.72 0.78 -8.47
CA ARG A 27 -19.76 -0.34 -8.32
C ARG A 27 -18.49 -0.10 -9.12
N LYS A 28 -18.60 0.40 -10.36
CA LYS A 28 -17.45 0.79 -11.18
C LYS A 28 -16.62 1.89 -10.51
N ILE A 29 -17.28 2.92 -9.99
CA ILE A 29 -16.63 4.01 -9.26
C ILE A 29 -15.94 3.49 -7.99
N GLN A 30 -16.58 2.63 -7.21
CA GLN A 30 -15.97 2.01 -6.02
C GLN A 30 -14.69 1.23 -6.36
N ALA A 31 -14.69 0.49 -7.47
CA ALA A 31 -13.51 -0.24 -7.93
C ALA A 31 -12.37 0.72 -8.31
N LEU A 32 -12.68 1.80 -9.05
CA LEU A 32 -11.70 2.82 -9.43
C LEU A 32 -11.12 3.54 -8.20
N VAL A 33 -11.96 3.95 -7.25
CA VAL A 33 -11.50 4.58 -6.00
C VAL A 33 -10.62 3.62 -5.20
N SER A 34 -11.02 2.35 -5.09
CA SER A 34 -10.23 1.34 -4.37
C SER A 34 -8.85 1.11 -4.99
N LEU A 35 -8.78 1.06 -6.32
CA LEU A 35 -7.52 0.96 -7.05
C LEU A 35 -6.67 2.21 -6.81
N ARG A 36 -7.26 3.40 -6.97
CA ARG A 36 -6.54 4.66 -6.84
C ARG A 36 -6.00 4.89 -5.43
N ILE A 37 -6.77 4.52 -4.40
CA ILE A 37 -6.30 4.55 -3.01
C ILE A 37 -5.08 3.64 -2.88
N LYS A 38 -5.18 2.38 -3.33
CA LYS A 38 -4.05 1.44 -3.27
C LYS A 38 -2.84 1.94 -4.01
N ASP A 39 -2.98 2.52 -5.20
CA ASP A 39 -1.85 3.01 -5.98
C ASP A 39 -1.17 4.23 -5.33
N LEU A 40 -1.97 5.12 -4.72
CA LEU A 40 -1.44 6.32 -4.06
C LEU A 40 -0.86 6.03 -2.67
N THR A 41 -1.37 5.00 -1.99
CA THR A 41 -0.88 4.55 -0.68
C THR A 41 0.09 3.38 -0.79
N ALA A 42 0.28 2.82 -1.99
CA ALA A 42 1.40 1.97 -2.31
C ALA A 42 2.62 2.89 -2.29
N VAL A 43 3.06 3.18 -1.07
CA VAL A 43 4.42 3.61 -0.83
C VAL A 43 5.25 2.51 -1.46
N ASP A 44 5.98 2.80 -2.54
CA ASP A 44 7.21 2.09 -2.83
C ASP A 44 7.94 2.11 -1.50
N SER A 45 7.84 1.04 -0.69
CA SER A 45 8.37 1.03 0.67
C SER A 45 9.76 1.61 0.53
N PRO A 46 10.07 2.77 1.16
CA PRO A 46 11.28 3.50 0.83
C PRO A 46 12.41 2.49 0.86
N LEU A 47 13.36 2.54 -0.07
CA LEU A 47 14.42 1.52 -0.13
C LEU A 47 14.98 1.21 1.28
N GLN A 48 15.05 2.23 2.13
CA GLN A 48 15.37 2.15 3.54
C GLN A 48 14.47 1.24 4.41
N GLU A 49 13.16 1.24 4.24
CA GLU A 49 12.22 0.34 4.92
C GLU A 49 12.37 -1.10 4.41
N ILE A 50 12.54 -1.30 3.10
CA ILE A 50 12.84 -2.61 2.51
C ILE A 50 14.17 -3.14 3.05
N MET A 51 15.23 -2.33 3.02
CA MET A 51 16.54 -2.65 3.56
C MET A 51 16.44 -2.97 5.06
N SER A 52 15.67 -2.21 5.84
CA SER A 52 15.46 -2.46 7.26
C SER A 52 14.76 -3.80 7.52
N GLN A 53 13.80 -4.18 6.69
CA GLN A 53 13.16 -5.50 6.77
C GLN A 53 14.13 -6.62 6.41
N ILE A 54 14.96 -6.43 5.38
CA ILE A 54 15.98 -7.40 4.97
C ILE A 54 17.02 -7.58 6.08
N SER A 55 17.55 -6.49 6.64
CA SER A 55 18.51 -6.53 7.75
C SER A 55 17.97 -7.29 8.95
N ARG A 56 16.70 -7.05 9.34
CA ARG A 56 16.06 -7.75 10.46
C ARG A 56 15.94 -9.24 10.22
N LYS A 57 15.45 -9.64 9.03
CA LYS A 57 15.34 -11.06 8.64
C LYS A 57 16.70 -11.75 8.58
N ALA A 58 17.73 -11.03 8.12
CA ALA A 58 19.08 -11.58 8.07
C ALA A 58 19.63 -11.83 9.49
N GLN A 59 19.45 -10.89 10.41
CA GLN A 59 19.82 -11.05 11.81
C GLN A 59 19.08 -12.21 12.49
N GLU A 60 17.75 -12.32 12.27
CA GLU A 60 16.94 -13.44 12.78
C GLU A 60 17.42 -14.81 12.25
N ARG A 61 18.04 -14.83 11.08
CA ARG A 61 18.62 -16.03 10.45
C ARG A 61 20.08 -16.28 10.84
N GLY A 62 20.63 -15.50 11.77
CA GLY A 62 21.98 -15.68 12.30
C GLY A 62 23.06 -14.87 11.57
N LEU A 63 22.71 -13.87 10.75
CA LEU A 63 23.70 -12.93 10.24
C LEU A 63 24.21 -12.04 11.38
N THR A 64 25.40 -12.36 11.89
CA THR A 64 26.10 -11.54 12.89
C THR A 64 26.99 -10.49 12.22
N PRO A 65 27.40 -9.43 12.94
CA PRO A 65 28.33 -8.42 12.41
C PRO A 65 29.64 -9.03 11.86
N GLU A 66 30.13 -10.09 12.48
CA GLU A 66 31.37 -10.77 12.09
C GLU A 66 31.20 -11.53 10.77
N ILE A 67 30.07 -12.23 10.60
CA ILE A 67 29.75 -12.91 9.33
C ILE A 67 29.56 -11.89 8.22
N LEU A 68 28.85 -10.79 8.50
CA LEU A 68 28.67 -9.71 7.54
C LEU A 68 30.01 -9.09 7.13
N ALA A 69 30.92 -8.83 8.07
CA ALA A 69 32.25 -8.32 7.77
C ALA A 69 33.02 -9.26 6.83
N SER A 70 33.02 -10.57 7.12
CA SER A 70 33.68 -11.57 6.27
C SER A 70 33.13 -11.62 4.84
N LEU A 71 31.81 -11.42 4.66
CA LEU A 71 31.15 -11.41 3.35
C LEU A 71 31.44 -10.15 2.53
N LEU A 72 31.81 -9.04 3.19
CA LEU A 72 32.11 -7.75 2.54
C LEU A 72 33.60 -7.58 2.21
N GLU A 73 34.45 -8.47 2.73
CA GLU A 73 35.90 -8.50 2.48
C GLU A 73 36.30 -9.43 1.31
N GLU A 74 35.35 -10.18 0.74
CA GLU A 74 35.48 -10.89 -0.55
C GLU A 74 35.20 -9.97 -1.75
#